data_AF-A9ZRR2-F1
#
_entry.id   AF-A9ZRR2-F1
#
_cell.length_a   1.000
_cell.length_b   1.000
_cell.length_c   1.000
_cell.angle_alpha   90.00
_cell.angle_beta   90.00
_cell.angle_gamma   90.00
#
_symmetry.space_group_name_H-M   'P 1'
#
loop_
_entity.id
_entity.type
_entity.pdbx_description
1 polymer ?
#
loop_
_entity_poly.entity_id
_entity_poly.type
_entity_poly.pdbx_seq_one_letter_code
_entity_poly.pdbx_strand_id
1 'polypeptide(L)'
;NNCGLSCDTSGFSAYKTLMQALRNRFGGELITAAITADGNSGGKRDSADYAGAAQYVDWYNVMTYDFFGAWATAGPTASHSPLTCYSGIPTAGFCADTAITHLKSKGIPSSKLLLGIGF
;
A
#
# COMPACT_ATOMS: atom_id res chain seq x y z
N ASN A 1 -0.47 3.57 -12.45
CA ASN A 1 -1.16 4.87 -12.41
C ASN A 1 -2.63 4.63 -12.71
N ASN A 2 -3.51 4.75 -11.70
CA ASN A 2 -4.96 4.63 -11.89
C ASN A 2 -5.56 6.01 -12.12
N CYS A 3 -6.58 6.09 -12.97
CA CYS A 3 -7.35 7.32 -13.18
C CYS A 3 -8.53 7.36 -12.19
N GLY A 4 -8.67 8.49 -11.48
CA GLY A 4 -9.85 8.83 -10.67
C GLY A 4 -10.65 9.92 -11.36
N LEU A 5 -10.85 11.06 -10.68
CA LEU A 5 -11.38 12.30 -11.30
C LEU A 5 -10.44 12.85 -12.38
N SER A 6 -9.13 12.72 -12.18
CA SER A 6 -8.09 12.96 -13.16
C SER A 6 -7.07 11.81 -13.12
N CYS A 7 -6.36 11.60 -14.23
CA CYS A 7 -5.27 10.63 -14.28
C CYS A 7 -4.04 11.22 -13.59
N ASP A 8 -3.41 10.43 -12.71
CA ASP A 8 -2.14 10.81 -12.12
C ASP A 8 -1.02 10.74 -13.17
N THR A 9 -0.33 11.88 -13.35
CA THR A 9 0.81 12.04 -14.26
C THR A 9 2.11 12.35 -13.50
N SER A 10 2.12 12.21 -12.17
CA SER A 10 3.26 12.58 -11.33
C SER A 10 4.49 11.67 -11.56
N GLY A 11 4.26 10.43 -12.00
CA GLY A 11 5.30 9.46 -12.33
C GLY A 11 5.85 8.69 -11.12
N PHE A 12 6.55 7.59 -11.41
CA PHE A 12 6.97 6.58 -10.42
C PHE A 12 7.80 7.15 -9.26
N SER A 13 8.70 8.10 -9.56
CA SER A 13 9.63 8.67 -8.57
C SER A 13 9.02 9.76 -7.69
N ALA A 14 7.85 10.30 -8.02
CA ALA A 14 7.29 11.47 -7.33
C ALA A 14 7.12 11.24 -5.81
N TYR A 15 6.67 10.05 -5.43
CA TYR A 15 6.50 9.69 -4.03
C TYR A 15 7.82 9.71 -3.27
N LYS A 16 8.88 9.12 -3.83
CA LYS A 16 10.22 9.16 -3.25
C LYS A 16 10.74 10.59 -3.12
N THR A 17 10.59 11.39 -4.17
CA THR A 17 11.01 12.80 -4.15
C THR A 17 10.31 13.58 -3.04
N LEU A 18 9.01 13.36 -2.84
CA LEU A 18 8.26 13.97 -1.75
C LEU A 18 8.78 13.53 -0.37
N MET A 19 8.95 12.22 -0.16
CA MET A 19 9.45 11.70 1.13
C MET A 19 10.87 12.20 1.43
N GLN A 20 11.74 12.29 0.42
CA GLN A 20 13.06 12.89 0.55
C GLN A 20 12.99 14.37 0.96
N ALA A 21 12.11 15.15 0.33
CA ALA A 21 11.92 16.56 0.68
C ALA A 21 11.43 16.74 2.12
N LEU A 22 10.48 15.91 2.56
CA LEU A 22 10.03 15.91 3.96
C LEU A 22 11.18 15.57 4.91
N ARG A 23 11.96 14.51 4.64
CA ARG A 23 13.10 14.15 5.49
C ARG A 23 14.14 15.28 5.59
N ASN A 24 14.43 15.96 4.48
CA ASN A 24 15.32 17.12 4.49
C ASN A 24 14.76 18.27 5.35
N ARG A 25 13.43 18.48 5.34
CA ARG A 25 12.80 19.58 6.08
C ARG A 25 12.65 19.31 7.57
N PHE A 26 12.33 18.07 7.94
CA PHE A 26 11.98 17.68 9.31
C PHE A 26 13.12 16.98 10.06
N GLY A 27 14.22 16.62 9.37
CA GLY A 27 15.43 16.12 10.01
C GLY A 27 15.17 14.83 10.81
N GLY A 28 15.38 14.89 12.12
CA GLY A 28 15.23 13.75 13.04
C GLY A 28 13.80 13.51 13.55
N GLU A 29 12.82 14.33 13.16
CA GLU A 29 11.42 14.11 13.53
C GLU A 29 10.81 12.91 12.78
N LEU A 30 9.68 12.39 13.29
CA LEU A 30 9.00 11.25 12.68
C LEU A 30 8.33 11.64 11.36
N ILE A 31 8.59 10.85 10.31
CA ILE A 31 7.89 10.87 9.04
C ILE A 31 7.38 9.46 8.77
N THR A 32 6.08 9.31 8.76
CA THR A 32 5.42 8.03 8.43
C THR A 32 4.47 8.25 7.27
N ALA A 33 4.08 7.17 6.60
CA ALA A 33 3.09 7.26 5.54
C ALA A 33 2.16 6.06 5.54
N ALA A 34 0.86 6.32 5.35
CA ALA A 34 -0.09 5.27 5.04
C ALA A 34 0.01 4.92 3.55
N ILE A 35 0.09 3.62 3.22
CA ILE A 35 0.26 3.14 1.85
C ILE A 35 -0.77 2.07 1.50
N THR A 36 -1.11 1.97 0.22
CA THR A 36 -2.07 0.98 -0.28
C THR A 36 -1.60 -0.45 -0.03
N ALA A 37 -2.54 -1.34 0.28
CA ALA A 37 -2.31 -2.78 0.42
C ALA A 37 -2.59 -3.58 -0.85
N ASP A 38 -2.73 -2.92 -2.02
CA ASP A 38 -2.93 -3.62 -3.29
C ASP A 38 -1.80 -4.64 -3.52
N GLY A 39 -2.17 -5.93 -3.49
CA GLY A 39 -1.26 -7.07 -3.59
C GLY A 39 -1.03 -7.54 -5.03
N ASN A 40 -1.71 -6.94 -6.02
CA ASN A 40 -1.61 -7.38 -7.40
C ASN A 40 -0.32 -6.89 -8.06
N SER A 41 0.28 -7.78 -8.86
CA SER A 41 1.34 -7.41 -9.80
C SER A 41 0.79 -6.40 -10.83
N GLY A 42 1.50 -5.31 -11.06
CA GLY A 42 1.05 -4.17 -11.87
C GLY A 42 0.03 -3.26 -11.17
N GLY A 43 -0.29 -3.51 -9.89
CA GLY A 43 -1.25 -2.75 -9.13
C GLY A 43 -0.76 -1.36 -8.68
N LYS A 44 -1.55 -0.70 -7.84
CA LYS A 44 -1.23 0.64 -7.30
C LYS A 44 0.12 0.69 -6.59
N ARG A 45 0.53 -0.42 -5.97
CA ARG A 45 1.80 -0.53 -5.27
C ARG A 45 3.03 -0.62 -6.18
N ASP A 46 2.82 -0.90 -7.46
CA ASP A 46 3.87 -0.90 -8.50
C ASP A 46 3.95 0.44 -9.22
N SER A 47 3.02 1.35 -8.93
CA SER A 47 2.95 2.66 -9.59
C SER A 47 3.84 3.73 -8.94
N ALA A 48 4.46 3.46 -7.79
CA ALA A 48 5.33 4.41 -7.09
C ALA A 48 6.54 3.73 -6.44
N ASP A 49 7.63 4.50 -6.28
CA ASP A 49 8.90 4.04 -5.71
C ASP A 49 8.86 3.94 -4.17
N TYR A 50 8.04 3.04 -3.63
CA TYR A 50 7.95 2.81 -2.18
C TYR A 50 9.25 2.27 -1.58
N ALA A 51 10.03 1.49 -2.35
CA ALA A 51 11.30 0.94 -1.91
C ALA A 51 12.37 2.03 -1.81
N GLY A 52 12.52 2.87 -2.84
CA GLY A 52 13.42 4.01 -2.81
C GLY A 52 13.00 5.05 -1.77
N ALA A 53 11.70 5.21 -1.51
CA ALA A 53 11.17 6.08 -0.46
C ALA A 53 11.37 5.55 0.97
N ALA A 54 11.52 4.22 1.15
CA ALA A 54 11.55 3.57 2.46
C ALA A 54 12.73 4.05 3.34
N GLN A 55 13.80 4.58 2.74
CA GLN A 55 14.92 5.15 3.49
C GLN A 55 14.58 6.49 4.15
N TYR A 56 13.55 7.21 3.67
CA TYR A 56 13.19 8.55 4.15
C TYR A 56 12.07 8.55 5.19
N VAL A 57 11.27 7.48 5.25
CA VAL A 57 10.23 7.30 6.28
C VAL A 57 10.73 6.45 7.43
N ASP A 58 10.17 6.65 8.63
CA ASP A 58 10.41 5.81 9.80
C ASP A 58 9.72 4.45 9.62
N TRP A 59 8.44 4.46 9.22
CA TRP A 59 7.69 3.28 8.84
C TRP A 59 6.48 3.61 7.94
N TYR A 60 5.91 2.56 7.36
CA TYR A 60 4.67 2.58 6.61
C TYR A 60 3.52 1.97 7.42
N ASN A 61 2.38 2.64 7.41
CA ASN A 61 1.10 2.08 7.88
C ASN A 61 0.42 1.44 6.66
N VAL A 62 0.58 0.12 6.49
CA VAL A 62 0.02 -0.57 5.33
C VAL A 62 -1.49 -0.73 5.55
N MET A 63 -2.30 -0.12 4.69
CA MET A 63 -3.76 -0.08 4.82
C MET A 63 -4.39 -1.42 4.42
N THR A 64 -4.13 -2.48 5.20
CA THR A 64 -4.57 -3.86 4.95
C THR A 64 -6.05 -4.08 5.32
N TYR A 65 -6.90 -3.19 4.86
CA TYR A 65 -8.35 -3.18 5.04
C TYR A 65 -8.97 -2.57 3.77
N ASP A 66 -10.30 -2.58 3.71
CA ASP A 66 -11.09 -2.10 2.56
C ASP A 66 -10.75 -2.80 1.24
N PHE A 67 -10.34 -4.08 1.30
CA PHE A 67 -10.16 -4.91 0.13
C PHE A 67 -11.49 -5.17 -0.59
N PHE A 68 -12.57 -5.34 0.17
CA PHE A 68 -13.92 -5.59 -0.31
C PHE A 68 -14.91 -4.78 0.52
N GLY A 69 -16.06 -4.43 -0.06
CA GLY A 69 -17.06 -3.63 0.65
C GLY A 69 -18.32 -3.41 -0.16
N ALA A 70 -19.28 -2.70 0.44
CA ALA A 70 -20.62 -2.52 -0.10
C ALA A 70 -20.69 -1.68 -1.39
N TRP A 71 -19.58 -1.10 -1.84
CA TRP A 71 -19.48 -0.48 -3.16
C TRP A 71 -19.70 -1.48 -4.30
N ALA A 72 -19.41 -2.78 -4.09
CA ALA A 72 -19.81 -3.86 -5.00
C ALA A 72 -21.25 -4.30 -4.68
N THR A 73 -22.22 -3.53 -5.16
CA THR A 73 -23.65 -3.69 -4.78
C THR A 73 -24.26 -5.02 -5.21
N ALA A 74 -23.77 -5.64 -6.27
CA ALA A 74 -24.18 -6.98 -6.72
C ALA A 74 -23.42 -8.12 -6.02
N GLY A 75 -22.57 -7.78 -5.04
CA GLY A 75 -21.66 -8.73 -4.40
C GLY A 75 -20.51 -9.19 -5.31
N PRO A 76 -19.87 -10.32 -4.98
CA PRO A 76 -20.12 -11.16 -3.80
C PRO A 76 -19.73 -10.48 -2.49
N THR A 77 -20.32 -10.91 -1.36
CA THR A 77 -19.86 -10.52 -0.02
C THR A 77 -18.50 -11.16 0.27
N ALA A 78 -17.58 -10.40 0.88
CA ALA A 78 -16.28 -10.89 1.32
C ALA A 78 -15.79 -10.10 2.53
N SER A 79 -14.88 -10.67 3.32
CA SER A 79 -14.22 -9.95 4.41
C SER A 79 -13.44 -8.76 3.87
N HIS A 80 -13.67 -7.55 4.38
CA HIS A 80 -12.95 -6.34 3.95
C HIS A 80 -11.46 -6.34 4.35
N SER A 81 -11.06 -7.20 5.28
CA SER A 81 -9.71 -7.24 5.87
C SER A 81 -9.21 -8.68 6.10
N PRO A 82 -9.10 -9.52 5.06
CA PRO A 82 -8.63 -10.90 5.23
C PRO A 82 -7.11 -10.94 5.43
N LEU A 83 -6.65 -11.66 6.46
CA LEU A 83 -5.23 -11.84 6.72
C LEU A 83 -4.54 -12.61 5.59
N THR A 84 -5.11 -13.76 5.20
CA THR A 84 -4.60 -14.63 4.14
C THR A 84 -5.62 -14.76 3.02
N CYS A 85 -5.15 -15.05 1.81
CA CYS A 85 -6.02 -15.36 0.69
C CYS A 85 -6.71 -16.73 0.88
N TYR A 86 -7.88 -16.91 0.28
CA TYR A 86 -8.70 -18.11 0.42
C TYR A 86 -9.31 -18.55 -0.92
N SER A 87 -9.68 -19.82 -1.02
CA SER A 87 -10.35 -20.35 -2.21
C SER A 87 -11.69 -19.63 -2.41
N GLY A 88 -11.92 -19.08 -3.60
CA GLY A 88 -13.11 -18.28 -3.90
C GLY A 88 -13.02 -16.81 -3.49
N ILE A 89 -11.85 -16.30 -3.08
CA ILE A 89 -11.67 -14.86 -2.86
C ILE A 89 -12.03 -14.07 -4.14
N PRO A 90 -12.85 -13.01 -4.07
CA PRO A 90 -13.36 -12.35 -5.29
C PRO A 90 -12.28 -11.69 -6.14
N THR A 91 -11.18 -11.27 -5.51
CA THR A 91 -10.01 -10.72 -6.19
C THR A 91 -8.78 -11.40 -5.63
N ALA A 92 -8.04 -12.12 -6.50
CA ALA A 92 -6.79 -12.75 -6.11
C ALA A 92 -5.81 -11.71 -5.54
N GLY A 93 -5.04 -12.07 -4.52
CA GLY A 93 -4.04 -11.17 -3.91
C GLY A 93 -4.58 -10.05 -3.04
N PHE A 94 -5.92 -9.89 -2.91
CA PHE A 94 -6.54 -8.91 -2.02
C PHE A 94 -6.63 -9.45 -0.58
N CYS A 95 -5.46 -9.68 0.00
CA CYS A 95 -5.27 -10.14 1.37
C CYS A 95 -3.98 -9.57 1.97
N ALA A 96 -3.94 -9.45 3.29
CA ALA A 96 -2.87 -8.73 3.98
C ALA A 96 -1.49 -9.40 3.83
N ASP A 97 -1.42 -10.73 3.81
CA ASP A 97 -0.18 -11.48 3.66
C ASP A 97 0.54 -11.18 2.34
N THR A 98 -0.23 -11.08 1.26
CA THR A 98 0.23 -10.81 -0.10
C THR A 98 0.68 -9.36 -0.19
N ALA A 99 -0.06 -8.46 0.47
CA ALA A 99 0.33 -7.07 0.59
C ALA A 99 1.72 -6.93 1.24
N ILE A 100 1.91 -7.50 2.43
CA ILE A 100 3.17 -7.41 3.17
C ILE A 100 4.30 -8.13 2.44
N THR A 101 4.05 -9.34 1.92
CA THR A 101 5.08 -10.14 1.23
C THR A 101 5.61 -9.43 -0.01
N HIS A 102 4.73 -8.81 -0.80
CA HIS A 102 5.16 -8.05 -1.97
C HIS A 102 5.91 -6.74 -1.60
N LEU A 103 5.73 -6.15 -0.41
CA LEU A 103 6.49 -4.96 0.00
C LEU A 103 7.90 -5.37 0.39
N LYS A 104 8.00 -6.50 1.10
CA LYS A 104 9.27 -7.13 1.45
C LYS A 104 10.04 -7.59 0.21
N SER A 105 9.39 -8.14 -0.81
CA SER A 105 10.06 -8.57 -2.06
C SER A 105 10.70 -7.40 -2.82
N LYS A 106 10.18 -6.17 -2.64
CA LYS A 106 10.79 -4.94 -3.16
C LYS A 106 11.97 -4.42 -2.33
N GLY A 107 12.36 -5.11 -1.27
CA GLY A 107 13.48 -4.73 -0.40
C GLY A 107 13.11 -3.80 0.75
N ILE A 108 11.82 -3.59 1.04
CA ILE A 108 11.41 -2.78 2.20
C ILE A 108 11.60 -3.62 3.47
N PRO A 109 12.36 -3.13 4.48
CA PRO A 109 12.57 -3.86 5.73
C PRO A 109 11.25 -4.12 6.47
N SER A 110 11.08 -5.33 7.02
CA SER A 110 9.87 -5.67 7.77
C SER A 110 9.66 -4.79 9.01
N SER A 111 10.74 -4.29 9.62
CA SER A 111 10.67 -3.35 10.74
C SER A 111 10.05 -2.00 10.40
N LYS A 112 9.87 -1.69 9.10
CA LYS A 112 9.22 -0.48 8.60
C LYS A 112 7.78 -0.73 8.13
N LEU A 113 7.20 -1.91 8.35
CA LEU A 113 5.88 -2.27 7.84
C LEU A 113 4.93 -2.57 9.00
N LEU A 114 3.98 -1.66 9.26
CA LEU A 114 2.92 -1.88 10.23
C LEU A 114 1.66 -2.39 9.54
N LEU A 115 1.09 -3.46 10.10
CA LEU A 115 -0.16 -4.07 9.64
C LEU A 115 -1.35 -3.22 10.08
N GLY A 116 -2.24 -2.88 9.15
CA GLY A 116 -3.45 -2.10 9.44
C GLY A 116 -4.60 -2.96 9.96
N ILE A 117 -5.35 -2.43 10.94
CA ILE A 117 -6.54 -3.03 11.52
C ILE A 117 -7.68 -2.01 11.46
N GLY A 118 -8.82 -2.37 10.87
CA GLY A 118 -10.04 -1.54 10.88
C GLY A 118 -10.84 -1.78 12.17
N PHE A 119 -11.35 -0.72 12.79
CA PHE A 119 -12.16 -0.74 14.01
C PHE A 119 -13.60 -0.31 13.74
#